data_AF-A0AAD7M3V7-F1
#
_entry.id   AF-A0AAD7M3V7-F1
#
_cell.length_a   1.000
_cell.length_b   1.000
_cell.length_c   1.000
_cell.angle_alpha   90.00
_cell.angle_beta   90.00
_cell.angle_gamma   90.00
#
_symmetry.space_group_name_H-M   'P 1'
#
loop_
_entity.id
_entity.type
_entity.pdbx_description
1 polymer ?
#
loop_
_entity_poly.entity_id
_entity_poly.type
_entity_poly.pdbx_seq_one_letter_code
_entity_poly.pdbx_strand_id
1 'polypeptide(L)'
;MLLKAPTLMSPCASPMVQLLPVTTNPLKNLLASPAYPLSVPMIKPAPTITLIPTLTLEMLKDVVRTKTYQNVIYQNKFLFKNKVVLDVGAGTGILSLFCAKAGAEHVYAVECSHMADMAKEIVESNGYSNVVTVLKGKIEEIDLPVAKVDIIISEWMGYFLLFENMLNTVLYARDKWLVDDGVVLPDKASLYLTAIEDAEYREDKIEFWNNVYGFNMSCIKKQAITEPLVDTVDQNQIVTNCQLLKTMDISKMAPGDASFTAPFKLVAGRDDYIHALVAYFDVSFTKCHKLMGFSTGPRSRATHWKQTVLYLEDVLTICEGETIVGSLAVAPNKKNPRDVDIILKYSLSGRRSTISRVQFYKMR
;
A
#
# COMPACT_ATOMS: atom_id res chain seq x y z
N MET A 1 72.17 74.12 34.01
CA MET A 1 73.37 74.51 33.24
C MET A 1 74.44 73.48 33.57
N LEU A 2 75.00 72.79 32.56
CA LEU A 2 76.20 71.89 32.67
C LEU A 2 75.95 70.58 33.49
N LEU A 3 76.55 69.40 33.27
CA LEU A 3 77.64 68.88 32.43
C LEU A 3 77.64 67.32 32.47
N LYS A 4 78.04 66.68 31.34
CA LYS A 4 78.78 65.41 31.07
C LYS A 4 78.71 64.12 31.96
N ALA A 5 78.76 62.98 31.23
CA ALA A 5 78.76 61.52 31.54
C ALA A 5 79.98 60.98 32.36
N PRO A 6 80.28 59.65 32.53
CA PRO A 6 79.59 58.35 32.25
C PRO A 6 79.71 57.22 33.37
N THR A 7 79.27 55.99 33.03
CA THR A 7 79.75 54.61 33.43
C THR A 7 79.25 53.81 34.66
N LEU A 8 78.94 52.52 34.36
CA LEU A 8 79.27 51.23 35.04
C LEU A 8 78.23 50.40 35.88
N MET A 9 78.16 49.11 35.49
CA MET A 9 77.99 47.84 36.26
C MET A 9 76.60 47.23 36.58
N SER A 10 76.59 45.90 36.37
CA SER A 10 75.64 44.83 36.77
C SER A 10 75.74 44.53 38.30
N PRO A 11 75.00 43.59 38.98
CA PRO A 11 74.77 42.17 38.62
C PRO A 11 73.46 41.45 39.13
N CYS A 12 73.32 40.16 38.74
CA CYS A 12 72.76 39.00 39.47
C CYS A 12 71.24 38.80 39.83
N ALA A 13 70.80 37.56 39.52
CA ALA A 13 70.00 36.61 40.33
C ALA A 13 68.44 36.64 40.37
N SER A 14 67.86 35.49 39.98
CA SER A 14 66.52 34.94 40.32
C SER A 14 66.44 34.51 41.81
N PRO A 15 65.31 34.05 42.43
CA PRO A 15 64.04 33.56 41.84
C PRO A 15 62.72 33.93 42.58
N MET A 16 61.60 33.45 42.02
CA MET A 16 60.30 33.10 42.63
C MET A 16 59.44 34.18 43.31
N VAL A 17 58.27 34.46 42.71
CA VAL A 17 57.01 34.68 43.44
C VAL A 17 55.88 33.92 42.73
N GLN A 18 55.11 33.18 43.55
CA GLN A 18 53.96 32.33 43.20
C GLN A 18 52.77 33.14 42.68
N LEU A 19 52.04 32.59 41.70
CA LEU A 19 50.59 32.73 41.52
C LEU A 19 50.09 31.48 40.76
N LEU A 20 49.09 30.77 41.30
CA LEU A 20 48.24 29.79 40.60
C LEU A 20 46.80 30.31 40.67
N PRO A 21 45.83 29.88 39.82
CA PRO A 21 45.84 28.75 38.88
C PRO A 21 45.46 29.20 37.43
N VAL A 22 45.40 28.35 36.40
CA VAL A 22 44.17 27.67 35.95
C VAL A 22 44.55 26.49 35.01
N THR A 23 44.36 25.29 35.56
CA THR A 23 43.84 24.05 34.97
C THR A 23 44.43 23.49 33.68
N THR A 24 45.37 22.57 33.87
CA THR A 24 45.38 21.19 33.35
C THR A 24 44.70 20.94 31.99
N ASN A 25 45.56 20.75 30.99
CA ASN A 25 45.29 19.89 29.84
C ASN A 25 45.50 18.42 30.27
N PRO A 26 44.49 17.55 30.13
CA PRO A 26 44.77 16.15 29.85
C PRO A 26 43.96 15.66 28.65
N LEU A 27 44.64 15.57 27.51
CA LEU A 27 44.41 14.52 26.51
C LEU A 27 44.58 13.15 27.18
N LYS A 28 43.53 12.68 27.86
CA LYS A 28 43.24 11.29 28.29
C LYS A 28 42.07 11.34 29.27
N ASN A 29 40.85 11.26 28.73
CA ASN A 29 39.63 10.69 29.32
C ASN A 29 38.41 11.34 28.68
N LEU A 30 38.00 10.84 27.53
CA LEU A 30 36.59 10.90 27.10
C LEU A 30 36.24 9.66 26.26
N LEU A 31 36.61 8.49 26.79
CA LEU A 31 35.88 7.25 26.54
C LEU A 31 34.81 7.17 27.62
N ALA A 32 33.62 7.73 27.34
CA ALA A 32 32.34 7.37 27.94
C ALA A 32 31.28 8.40 27.51
N SER A 33 30.76 8.25 26.30
CA SER A 33 29.40 8.71 25.99
C SER A 33 28.60 7.46 25.64
N PRO A 34 27.41 7.25 26.22
CA PRO A 34 26.62 6.07 25.90
C PRO A 34 26.19 6.18 24.44
N ALA A 35 26.61 5.19 23.65
CA ALA A 35 26.10 4.97 22.32
C ALA A 35 24.57 4.81 22.42
N TYR A 36 23.82 5.81 22.00
CA TYR A 36 22.44 5.60 21.62
C TYR A 36 22.47 4.65 20.42
N PRO A 37 21.84 3.47 20.49
CA PRO A 37 21.61 2.72 19.28
C PRO A 37 20.66 3.56 18.44
N LEU A 38 21.18 4.19 17.39
CA LEU A 38 20.37 4.55 16.23
C LEU A 38 19.89 3.23 15.65
N SER A 39 18.77 2.73 16.19
CA SER A 39 17.96 1.74 15.51
C SER A 39 17.38 2.45 14.30
N VAL A 40 18.15 2.48 13.21
CA VAL A 40 17.59 2.70 11.88
C VAL A 40 16.47 1.67 11.76
N PRO A 41 15.20 2.08 11.59
CA PRO A 41 14.16 1.13 11.28
C PRO A 41 14.65 0.36 10.06
N MET A 42 14.75 -0.97 10.15
CA MET A 42 15.01 -1.77 8.95
C MET A 42 13.93 -1.40 7.95
N ILE A 43 14.32 -0.63 6.93
CA ILE A 43 13.51 -0.35 5.77
C ILE A 43 13.22 -1.73 5.19
N LYS A 44 11.97 -2.19 5.35
CA LYS A 44 11.52 -3.39 4.67
C LYS A 44 11.70 -3.10 3.17
N PRO A 45 12.43 -3.96 2.43
CA PRO A 45 12.61 -3.73 1.01
C PRO A 45 11.24 -3.63 0.32
N ALA A 46 11.16 -2.76 -0.69
CA ALA A 46 10.06 -2.77 -1.65
C ALA A 46 9.88 -4.21 -2.20
N PRO A 47 8.65 -4.65 -2.49
CA PRO A 47 8.36 -6.07 -2.68
C PRO A 47 8.94 -6.58 -4.00
N THR A 48 10.18 -7.05 -3.96
CA THR A 48 10.82 -7.80 -5.04
C THR A 48 10.72 -9.29 -4.68
N ILE A 49 9.80 -10.00 -5.33
CA ILE A 49 9.57 -11.46 -5.23
C ILE A 49 9.48 -11.94 -3.78
N THR A 50 8.35 -11.67 -3.15
CA THR A 50 8.02 -12.18 -1.81
C THR A 50 8.05 -13.72 -1.85
N LEU A 51 8.95 -14.34 -1.09
CA LEU A 51 8.88 -15.78 -0.79
C LEU A 51 7.45 -16.09 -0.36
N ILE A 52 6.81 -17.06 -1.00
CA ILE A 52 5.39 -17.43 -0.80
C ILE A 52 4.97 -17.44 0.70
N PRO A 53 5.79 -17.93 1.65
CA PRO A 53 5.45 -17.86 3.09
C PRO A 53 5.30 -16.44 3.66
N THR A 54 6.07 -15.47 3.19
CA THR A 54 6.07 -14.10 3.74
C THR A 54 4.83 -13.32 3.34
N LEU A 55 4.40 -13.40 2.07
CA LEU A 55 3.17 -12.76 1.59
C LEU A 55 1.94 -13.35 2.28
N THR A 56 1.88 -14.69 2.33
CA THR A 56 0.83 -15.44 3.03
C THR A 56 0.70 -15.02 4.48
N LEU A 57 1.83 -14.89 5.18
CA LEU A 57 1.88 -14.47 6.58
C LEU A 57 1.35 -13.04 6.75
N GLU A 58 1.73 -12.12 5.87
CA GLU A 58 1.28 -10.73 5.89
C GLU A 58 -0.24 -10.63 5.69
N MET A 59 -0.78 -11.34 4.69
CA MET A 59 -2.22 -11.41 4.43
C MET A 59 -3.00 -12.00 5.61
N LEU A 60 -2.49 -13.06 6.25
CA LEU A 60 -3.14 -13.68 7.42
C LEU A 60 -3.04 -12.83 8.69
N LYS A 61 -1.94 -12.07 8.86
CA LYS A 61 -1.77 -11.11 9.96
C LYS A 61 -2.58 -9.84 9.78
N ASP A 62 -3.03 -9.53 8.57
CA ASP A 62 -4.03 -8.51 8.32
C ASP A 62 -5.38 -8.92 8.93
N VAL A 63 -5.60 -8.46 10.17
CA VAL A 63 -6.79 -8.76 10.95
C VAL A 63 -8.03 -8.11 10.34
N VAL A 64 -7.91 -6.91 9.77
CA VAL A 64 -9.05 -6.19 9.15
C VAL A 64 -9.57 -7.01 7.99
N ARG A 65 -8.68 -7.41 7.07
CA ARG A 65 -9.00 -8.29 5.96
C ARG A 65 -9.59 -9.62 6.45
N THR A 66 -8.80 -10.39 7.19
CA THR A 66 -9.11 -11.79 7.49
C THR A 66 -10.34 -11.92 8.39
N LYS A 67 -10.52 -11.04 9.39
CA LYS A 67 -11.75 -11.06 10.20
C LYS A 67 -12.97 -10.54 9.48
N THR A 68 -12.84 -9.62 8.53
CA THR A 68 -14.03 -9.19 7.78
C THR A 68 -14.60 -10.35 6.96
N TYR A 69 -13.76 -11.08 6.22
CA TYR A 69 -14.18 -12.30 5.53
C TYR A 69 -14.74 -13.36 6.49
N GLN A 70 -14.06 -13.64 7.61
CA GLN A 70 -14.56 -14.58 8.61
C GLN A 70 -15.94 -14.17 9.14
N ASN A 71 -16.12 -12.90 9.48
CA ASN A 71 -17.36 -12.40 10.04
C ASN A 71 -18.49 -12.42 9.00
N VAL A 72 -18.21 -12.08 7.74
CA VAL A 72 -19.16 -12.23 6.62
C VAL A 72 -19.66 -13.67 6.56
N ILE A 73 -18.76 -14.65 6.61
CA ILE A 73 -19.12 -16.07 6.51
C ILE A 73 -19.88 -16.54 7.77
N TYR A 74 -19.38 -16.22 8.96
CA TYR A 74 -19.93 -16.75 10.22
C TYR A 74 -21.20 -16.06 10.69
N GLN A 75 -21.40 -14.77 10.37
CA GLN A 75 -22.61 -14.05 10.73
C GLN A 75 -23.73 -14.23 9.69
N ASN A 76 -23.40 -14.76 8.51
CA ASN A 76 -24.35 -15.00 7.44
C ASN A 76 -24.37 -16.48 7.02
N LYS A 77 -24.32 -17.41 7.98
CA LYS A 77 -24.34 -18.87 7.71
C LYS A 77 -25.52 -19.31 6.83
N PHE A 78 -26.62 -18.57 6.83
CA PHE A 78 -27.76 -18.82 5.96
C PHE A 78 -27.41 -18.75 4.47
N LEU A 79 -26.37 -17.99 4.09
CA LEU A 79 -25.85 -17.96 2.72
C LEU A 79 -25.07 -19.22 2.38
N PHE A 80 -24.34 -19.80 3.34
CA PHE A 80 -23.36 -20.88 3.09
C PHE A 80 -23.91 -22.27 3.40
N LYS A 81 -24.89 -22.40 4.31
CA LYS A 81 -25.36 -23.69 4.78
C LYS A 81 -25.94 -24.51 3.62
N ASN A 82 -25.44 -25.73 3.45
CA ASN A 82 -25.83 -26.65 2.37
C ASN A 82 -25.62 -26.06 0.96
N LYS A 83 -24.59 -25.22 0.78
CA LYS A 83 -24.21 -24.66 -0.50
C LYS A 83 -22.87 -25.20 -0.99
N VAL A 84 -22.70 -25.23 -2.31
CA VAL A 84 -21.43 -25.51 -2.97
C VAL A 84 -20.69 -24.19 -3.20
N VAL A 85 -19.48 -24.09 -2.66
CA VAL A 85 -18.66 -22.87 -2.71
C VAL A 85 -17.42 -23.08 -3.57
N LEU A 86 -17.04 -22.08 -4.36
CA LEU A 86 -15.75 -21.99 -5.05
C LEU A 86 -14.91 -20.90 -4.40
N ASP A 87 -13.73 -21.26 -3.91
CA ASP A 87 -12.71 -20.33 -3.40
C ASP A 87 -11.64 -20.12 -4.49
N VAL A 88 -11.69 -18.95 -5.13
CA VAL A 88 -10.84 -18.60 -6.28
C VAL A 88 -9.54 -17.98 -5.79
N GLY A 89 -8.41 -18.66 -6.03
CA GLY A 89 -7.10 -18.28 -5.49
C GLY A 89 -7.04 -18.56 -3.99
N ALA A 90 -7.33 -19.81 -3.63
CA ALA A 90 -7.55 -20.20 -2.23
C ALA A 90 -6.32 -19.98 -1.33
N GLY A 91 -5.12 -19.87 -1.89
CA GLY A 91 -3.88 -19.78 -1.12
C GLY A 91 -3.83 -20.90 -0.09
N THR A 92 -3.76 -20.55 1.19
CA THR A 92 -3.72 -21.51 2.32
C THR A 92 -5.02 -22.28 2.56
N GLY A 93 -6.12 -21.92 1.88
CA GLY A 93 -7.45 -22.47 2.12
C GLY A 93 -8.17 -21.87 3.33
N ILE A 94 -7.69 -20.74 3.88
CA ILE A 94 -8.30 -20.13 5.07
C ILE A 94 -9.77 -19.73 4.85
N LEU A 95 -10.11 -19.18 3.70
CA LEU A 95 -11.49 -18.81 3.37
C LEU A 95 -12.33 -20.08 3.16
N SER A 96 -11.78 -21.07 2.48
CA SER A 96 -12.39 -22.40 2.33
C SER A 96 -12.74 -23.05 3.67
N LEU A 97 -11.84 -23.01 4.65
CA LEU A 97 -12.07 -23.51 6.01
C LEU A 97 -13.16 -22.72 6.74
N PHE A 98 -13.24 -21.40 6.53
CA PHE A 98 -14.34 -20.61 7.08
C PHE A 98 -15.69 -21.04 6.48
N CYS A 99 -15.76 -21.22 5.16
CA CYS A 99 -16.98 -21.69 4.48
C CYS A 99 -17.41 -23.08 4.97
N ALA A 100 -16.48 -24.03 5.05
CA ALA A 100 -16.76 -25.38 5.55
C ALA A 100 -17.28 -25.35 7.01
N LYS A 101 -16.64 -24.55 7.88
CA LYS A 101 -17.08 -24.38 9.27
C LYS A 101 -18.43 -23.66 9.40
N ALA A 102 -18.83 -22.86 8.41
CA ALA A 102 -20.15 -22.24 8.36
C ALA A 102 -21.26 -23.18 7.86
N GLY A 103 -20.91 -24.39 7.43
CA GLY A 103 -21.85 -25.43 7.02
C GLY A 103 -22.03 -25.55 5.50
N ALA A 104 -21.08 -25.07 4.69
CA ALA A 104 -21.04 -25.40 3.27
C ALA A 104 -21.15 -26.91 3.05
N GLU A 105 -21.92 -27.32 2.05
CA GLU A 105 -22.02 -28.73 1.66
C GLU A 105 -20.69 -29.23 1.11
N HIS A 106 -20.09 -28.41 0.24
CA HIS A 106 -18.76 -28.65 -0.30
C HIS A 106 -18.07 -27.34 -0.66
N VAL A 107 -16.74 -27.33 -0.58
CA VAL A 107 -15.91 -26.21 -1.02
C VAL A 107 -14.84 -26.70 -1.99
N TYR A 108 -14.83 -26.14 -3.19
CA TYR A 108 -13.74 -26.32 -4.14
C TYR A 108 -12.75 -25.16 -3.96
N ALA A 109 -11.56 -25.48 -3.48
CA ALA A 109 -10.48 -24.52 -3.25
C ALA A 109 -9.48 -24.59 -4.41
N VAL A 110 -9.42 -23.57 -5.26
CA VAL A 110 -8.56 -23.58 -6.45
C VAL A 110 -7.36 -22.67 -6.24
N GLU A 111 -6.17 -23.22 -6.37
CA GLU A 111 -4.91 -22.50 -6.18
C GLU A 111 -3.88 -22.97 -7.21
N CYS A 112 -3.22 -22.06 -7.93
CA CYS A 112 -2.31 -22.43 -9.01
C CYS A 112 -0.86 -22.63 -8.54
N SER A 113 -0.48 -22.04 -7.41
CA SER A 113 0.87 -22.10 -6.86
C SER A 113 1.12 -23.39 -6.05
N HIS A 114 2.35 -23.55 -5.57
CA HIS A 114 2.72 -24.61 -4.62
C HIS A 114 1.96 -24.53 -3.29
N MET A 115 1.29 -23.40 -3.00
CA MET A 115 0.46 -23.29 -1.80
C MET A 115 -0.72 -24.27 -1.80
N ALA A 116 -1.18 -24.73 -2.97
CA ALA A 116 -2.22 -25.76 -3.06
C ALA A 116 -1.85 -27.06 -2.33
N ASP A 117 -0.56 -27.44 -2.32
CA ASP A 117 -0.10 -28.66 -1.67
C ASP A 117 -0.17 -28.50 -0.14
N MET A 118 0.31 -27.35 0.38
CA MET A 118 0.17 -27.00 1.80
C MET A 118 -1.29 -26.80 2.22
N ALA A 119 -2.14 -26.25 1.36
CA ALA A 119 -3.56 -26.09 1.64
C ALA A 119 -4.28 -27.43 1.84
N LYS A 120 -3.88 -28.48 1.08
CA LYS A 120 -4.38 -29.85 1.30
C LYS A 120 -4.02 -30.36 2.70
N GLU A 121 -2.75 -30.23 3.07
CA GLU A 121 -2.26 -30.63 4.40
C GLU A 121 -2.96 -29.86 5.53
N ILE A 122 -3.18 -28.55 5.34
CA ILE A 122 -3.91 -27.69 6.29
C ILE A 122 -5.36 -28.15 6.42
N VAL A 123 -6.06 -28.40 5.31
CA VAL A 123 -7.44 -28.88 5.32
C VAL A 123 -7.57 -30.22 6.05
N GLU A 124 -6.65 -31.14 5.77
CA GLU A 124 -6.60 -32.46 6.41
C GLU A 124 -6.32 -32.36 7.90
N SER A 125 -5.31 -31.58 8.29
CA SER A 125 -4.93 -31.37 9.69
C SER A 125 -6.06 -30.74 10.53
N ASN A 126 -7.00 -30.04 9.90
CA ASN A 126 -8.16 -29.44 10.56
C ASN A 126 -9.44 -30.28 10.43
N GLY A 127 -9.36 -31.50 9.86
CA GLY A 127 -10.49 -32.44 9.80
C GLY A 127 -11.57 -32.06 8.78
N TYR A 128 -11.24 -31.26 7.76
CA TYR A 128 -12.19 -30.78 6.74
C TYR A 128 -12.05 -31.45 5.37
N SER A 129 -11.24 -32.51 5.23
CA SER A 129 -11.02 -33.21 3.94
C SER A 129 -12.29 -33.76 3.29
N ASN A 130 -13.33 -34.04 4.07
CA ASN A 130 -14.61 -34.52 3.54
C ASN A 130 -15.47 -33.39 2.93
N VAL A 131 -15.14 -32.13 3.19
CA VAL A 131 -15.92 -30.95 2.78
C VAL A 131 -15.14 -30.06 1.82
N VAL A 132 -13.82 -29.94 1.98
CA VAL A 132 -12.97 -29.07 1.16
C VAL A 132 -12.10 -29.91 0.23
N THR A 133 -12.29 -29.75 -1.08
CA THR A 133 -11.41 -30.32 -2.11
C THR A 133 -10.49 -29.24 -2.66
N VAL A 134 -9.18 -29.42 -2.51
CA VAL A 134 -8.19 -28.49 -3.08
C VAL A 134 -7.76 -28.96 -4.47
N LEU A 135 -7.94 -28.10 -5.47
CA LEU A 135 -7.57 -28.31 -6.86
C LEU A 135 -6.37 -27.43 -7.20
N LYS A 136 -5.25 -28.07 -7.58
CA LYS A 136 -4.04 -27.35 -7.99
C LYS A 136 -4.10 -27.04 -9.48
N GLY A 137 -4.17 -25.77 -9.85
CA GLY A 137 -4.24 -25.34 -11.24
C GLY A 137 -4.73 -23.90 -11.39
N LYS A 138 -4.67 -23.36 -12.61
CA LYS A 138 -5.28 -22.07 -12.91
C LYS A 138 -6.76 -22.26 -13.14
N ILE A 139 -7.56 -21.31 -12.65
CA ILE A 139 -9.02 -21.28 -12.81
C ILE A 139 -9.44 -21.43 -14.27
N GLU A 140 -8.72 -20.83 -15.19
CA GLU A 140 -9.01 -20.84 -16.63
C GLU A 140 -8.67 -22.17 -17.32
N GLU A 141 -7.89 -23.04 -16.65
CA GLU A 141 -7.32 -24.27 -17.21
C GLU A 141 -7.87 -25.54 -16.53
N ILE A 142 -8.76 -25.40 -15.54
CA ILE A 142 -9.36 -26.54 -14.82
C ILE A 142 -10.86 -26.68 -15.11
N ASP A 143 -11.36 -27.89 -14.84
CA ASP A 143 -12.79 -28.16 -14.73
C ASP A 143 -13.13 -28.59 -13.30
N LEU A 144 -14.22 -28.03 -12.77
CA LEU A 144 -14.77 -28.46 -11.50
C LEU A 144 -15.52 -29.78 -11.68
N PRO A 145 -15.52 -30.67 -10.68
CA PRO A 145 -16.31 -31.91 -10.72
C PRO A 145 -17.82 -31.67 -10.53
N VAL A 146 -18.28 -30.42 -10.70
CA VAL A 146 -19.67 -29.97 -10.64
C VAL A 146 -19.93 -29.01 -11.79
N ALA A 147 -21.17 -28.98 -12.29
CA ALA A 147 -21.54 -28.09 -13.38
C ALA A 147 -21.58 -26.62 -12.95
N LYS A 148 -22.04 -26.35 -11.72
CA LYS A 148 -22.24 -25.02 -11.17
C LYS A 148 -21.98 -24.99 -9.66
N VAL A 149 -21.76 -23.78 -9.12
CA VAL A 149 -21.59 -23.47 -7.71
C VAL A 149 -22.56 -22.36 -7.28
N ASP A 150 -22.98 -22.38 -6.02
CA ASP A 150 -23.89 -21.38 -5.46
C ASP A 150 -23.18 -20.08 -5.09
N ILE A 151 -21.93 -20.19 -4.62
CA ILE A 151 -21.16 -19.07 -4.09
C ILE A 151 -19.75 -19.10 -4.65
N ILE A 152 -19.27 -17.94 -5.09
CA ILE A 152 -17.85 -17.69 -5.32
C ILE A 152 -17.35 -16.78 -4.23
N ILE A 153 -16.29 -17.18 -3.55
CA ILE A 153 -15.56 -16.34 -2.62
C ILE A 153 -14.13 -16.16 -3.15
N SER A 154 -13.62 -14.95 -3.05
CA SER A 154 -12.25 -14.68 -3.46
C SER A 154 -11.73 -13.44 -2.74
N GLU A 155 -10.45 -13.45 -2.47
CA GLU A 155 -9.69 -12.27 -2.11
C GLU A 155 -8.78 -11.97 -3.29
N TRP A 156 -9.28 -11.11 -4.18
CA TRP A 156 -8.69 -10.82 -5.49
C TRP A 156 -8.05 -9.43 -5.56
N MET A 157 -8.21 -8.62 -4.51
CA MET A 157 -7.86 -7.21 -4.55
C MET A 157 -6.34 -7.06 -4.48
N GLY A 158 -5.76 -6.40 -5.47
CA GLY A 158 -4.35 -6.01 -5.45
C GLY A 158 -4.14 -4.65 -4.81
N TYR A 159 -2.87 -4.21 -4.75
CA TYR A 159 -2.58 -2.79 -4.56
C TYR A 159 -3.27 -1.95 -5.62
N PHE A 160 -3.65 -0.71 -5.29
CA PHE A 160 -4.47 0.14 -6.18
C PHE A 160 -5.76 -0.57 -6.66
N LEU A 161 -6.27 -1.55 -5.89
CA LEU A 161 -7.38 -2.46 -6.18
C LEU A 161 -7.14 -3.45 -7.34
N LEU A 162 -6.47 -3.01 -8.42
CA LEU A 162 -6.41 -3.71 -9.70
C LEU A 162 -5.04 -4.32 -10.04
N PHE A 163 -3.99 -4.03 -9.27
CA PHE A 163 -2.66 -4.62 -9.50
C PHE A 163 -2.72 -6.16 -9.42
N GLU A 164 -1.88 -6.85 -10.20
CA GLU A 164 -1.87 -8.32 -10.40
C GLU A 164 -3.07 -8.91 -11.17
N ASN A 165 -4.12 -8.13 -11.42
CA ASN A 165 -5.23 -8.42 -12.35
C ASN A 165 -6.00 -9.73 -12.07
N MET A 166 -6.13 -10.11 -10.80
CA MET A 166 -6.88 -11.30 -10.39
C MET A 166 -8.40 -11.17 -10.56
N LEU A 167 -8.93 -9.94 -10.69
CA LEU A 167 -10.35 -9.70 -10.93
C LEU A 167 -10.87 -10.42 -12.17
N ASN A 168 -10.10 -10.47 -13.27
CA ASN A 168 -10.51 -11.15 -14.49
C ASN A 168 -10.71 -12.65 -14.27
N THR A 169 -9.88 -13.27 -13.43
CA THR A 169 -10.02 -14.68 -13.04
C THR A 169 -11.31 -14.92 -12.24
N VAL A 170 -11.68 -13.99 -11.36
CA VAL A 170 -12.97 -14.06 -10.64
C VAL A 170 -14.15 -13.91 -11.59
N LEU A 171 -14.09 -12.97 -12.54
CA LEU A 171 -15.14 -12.79 -13.54
C LEU A 171 -15.29 -14.03 -14.44
N TYR A 172 -14.17 -14.63 -14.86
CA TYR A 172 -14.18 -15.90 -15.60
C TYR A 172 -14.86 -17.02 -14.81
N ALA A 173 -14.47 -17.20 -13.54
CA ALA A 173 -15.06 -18.23 -12.67
C ALA A 173 -16.57 -17.99 -12.46
N ARG A 174 -16.98 -16.73 -12.29
CA ARG A 174 -18.38 -16.32 -12.19
C ARG A 174 -19.16 -16.73 -13.43
N ASP A 175 -18.69 -16.35 -14.61
CA ASP A 175 -19.40 -16.61 -15.86
C ASP A 175 -19.46 -18.11 -16.19
N LYS A 176 -18.39 -18.85 -15.89
CA LYS A 176 -18.33 -20.30 -16.13
C LYS A 176 -19.19 -21.08 -15.13
N TRP A 177 -19.03 -20.85 -13.83
CA TRP A 177 -19.53 -21.77 -12.80
C TRP A 177 -20.61 -21.22 -11.87
N LEU A 178 -20.85 -19.91 -11.79
CA LEU A 178 -21.91 -19.43 -10.90
C LEU A 178 -23.29 -19.77 -11.47
N VAL A 179 -24.23 -20.16 -10.59
CA VAL A 179 -25.66 -20.23 -10.92
C VAL A 179 -26.26 -18.83 -11.09
N ASP A 180 -27.39 -18.70 -11.78
CA ASP A 180 -27.99 -17.40 -12.15
C ASP A 180 -28.34 -16.51 -10.93
N ASP A 181 -28.72 -17.12 -9.80
CA ASP A 181 -29.03 -16.45 -8.53
C ASP A 181 -27.88 -16.55 -7.51
N GLY A 182 -26.70 -16.97 -7.97
CA GLY A 182 -25.54 -17.21 -7.13
C GLY A 182 -24.93 -15.91 -6.58
N VAL A 183 -24.05 -16.06 -5.61
CA VAL A 183 -23.46 -14.95 -4.87
C VAL A 183 -21.95 -14.92 -5.06
N VAL A 184 -21.41 -13.73 -5.39
CA VAL A 184 -19.95 -13.47 -5.38
C VAL A 184 -19.61 -12.68 -4.13
N LEU A 185 -18.55 -13.04 -3.41
CA LEU A 185 -18.11 -12.36 -2.20
C LEU A 185 -16.61 -12.02 -2.27
N PRO A 186 -16.23 -10.73 -2.13
CA PRO A 186 -17.10 -9.55 -2.09
C PRO A 186 -17.79 -9.30 -3.43
N ASP A 187 -18.98 -8.69 -3.39
CA ASP A 187 -19.75 -8.34 -4.59
C ASP A 187 -19.52 -6.88 -5.03
N LYS A 188 -18.93 -6.04 -4.19
CA LYS A 188 -18.58 -4.66 -4.56
C LYS A 188 -17.21 -4.22 -4.06
N ALA A 189 -16.51 -3.45 -4.89
CA ALA A 189 -15.33 -2.68 -4.52
C ALA A 189 -15.39 -1.26 -5.09
N SER A 190 -14.90 -0.27 -4.34
CA SER A 190 -14.94 1.14 -4.72
C SER A 190 -13.58 1.79 -4.57
N LEU A 191 -13.06 2.40 -5.65
CA LEU A 191 -11.77 3.09 -5.67
C LEU A 191 -11.98 4.60 -5.45
N TYR A 192 -11.22 5.17 -4.51
CA TYR A 192 -11.25 6.57 -4.12
C TYR A 192 -9.91 7.26 -4.38
N LEU A 193 -9.96 8.59 -4.44
CA LEU A 193 -8.80 9.46 -4.59
C LEU A 193 -8.86 10.61 -3.60
N THR A 194 -7.72 10.99 -3.02
CA THR A 194 -7.53 12.21 -2.22
C THR A 194 -6.15 12.80 -2.51
N ALA A 195 -5.81 13.95 -1.92
CA ALA A 195 -4.52 14.62 -2.10
C ALA A 195 -3.85 14.90 -0.75
N ILE A 196 -2.51 14.79 -0.72
CA ILE A 196 -1.74 14.85 0.51
C ILE A 196 -0.55 15.82 0.46
N GLU A 197 -0.21 16.32 1.64
CA GLU A 197 1.09 16.89 1.98
C GLU A 197 2.05 15.75 2.33
N ASP A 198 3.28 15.74 1.79
CA ASP A 198 4.23 14.62 1.96
C ASP A 198 5.68 15.03 1.64
N ALA A 199 6.08 16.25 2.02
CA ALA A 199 7.37 16.82 1.66
C ALA A 199 8.55 15.96 2.15
N GLU A 200 8.51 15.52 3.40
CA GLU A 200 9.60 14.77 4.03
C GLU A 200 9.83 13.42 3.34
N TYR A 201 8.77 12.66 3.08
CA TYR A 201 8.90 11.35 2.43
C TYR A 201 9.24 11.49 0.94
N ARG A 202 8.73 12.54 0.27
CA ARG A 202 9.16 12.88 -1.08
C ARG A 202 10.66 13.20 -1.13
N GLU A 203 11.19 13.93 -0.16
CA GLU A 203 12.61 14.25 -0.10
C GLU A 203 13.44 12.96 -0.03
N ASP A 204 13.07 12.02 0.86
CA ASP A 204 13.75 10.74 1.05
C ASP A 204 13.64 9.81 -0.18
N LYS A 205 12.48 9.75 -0.85
CA LYS A 205 12.23 8.78 -1.93
C LYS A 205 12.50 9.29 -3.34
N ILE A 206 12.28 10.57 -3.58
CA ILE A 206 12.30 11.18 -4.91
C ILE A 206 13.47 12.17 -5.04
N GLU A 207 13.62 13.10 -4.11
CA GLU A 207 14.64 14.15 -4.22
C GLU A 207 16.05 13.69 -3.84
N PHE A 208 16.18 12.62 -3.03
CA PHE A 208 17.44 11.95 -2.70
C PHE A 208 18.34 11.70 -3.93
N TRP A 209 17.74 11.35 -5.06
CA TRP A 209 18.45 11.07 -6.31
C TRP A 209 19.13 12.29 -6.94
N ASN A 210 18.80 13.52 -6.52
CA ASN A 210 19.47 14.71 -7.01
C ASN A 210 20.94 14.76 -6.59
N ASN A 211 21.26 14.24 -5.40
CA ASN A 211 22.61 14.25 -4.84
C ASN A 211 22.84 13.05 -3.93
N VAL A 212 23.34 11.97 -4.51
CA VAL A 212 23.69 10.74 -3.80
C VAL A 212 25.19 10.80 -3.50
N TYR A 213 25.54 11.23 -2.29
CA TYR A 213 26.94 11.37 -1.82
C TYR A 213 27.84 12.25 -2.72
N GLY A 214 27.30 13.34 -3.25
CA GLY A 214 28.00 14.25 -4.17
C GLY A 214 27.77 13.95 -5.65
N PHE A 215 27.07 12.85 -5.98
CA PHE A 215 26.84 12.43 -7.36
C PHE A 215 25.39 12.67 -7.78
N ASN A 216 25.20 13.26 -8.96
CA ASN A 216 23.87 13.47 -9.53
C ASN A 216 23.33 12.18 -10.16
N MET A 217 22.24 11.65 -9.60
CA MET A 217 21.53 10.47 -10.09
C MET A 217 20.09 10.80 -10.52
N SER A 218 19.81 12.05 -10.91
CA SER A 218 18.46 12.53 -11.28
C SER A 218 17.84 11.81 -12.49
N CYS A 219 18.61 11.03 -13.25
CA CYS A 219 18.05 10.13 -14.26
C CYS A 219 17.16 9.04 -13.63
N ILE A 220 17.46 8.59 -12.41
CA ILE A 220 16.65 7.63 -11.65
C ILE A 220 15.39 8.30 -11.11
N LYS A 221 15.50 9.55 -10.62
CA LYS A 221 14.34 10.36 -10.18
C LYS A 221 13.22 10.38 -11.22
N LYS A 222 13.57 10.56 -12.50
CA LYS A 222 12.62 10.57 -13.62
C LYS A 222 11.83 9.26 -13.77
N GLN A 223 12.42 8.13 -13.37
CA GLN A 223 11.74 6.83 -13.35
C GLN A 223 10.95 6.65 -12.05
N ALA A 224 11.56 6.97 -10.90
CA ALA A 224 10.95 6.84 -9.58
C ALA A 224 9.61 7.59 -9.47
N ILE A 225 9.50 8.79 -10.04
CA ILE A 225 8.26 9.58 -10.01
C ILE A 225 7.12 9.00 -10.86
N THR A 226 7.43 8.13 -11.81
CA THR A 226 6.45 7.43 -12.65
C THR A 226 6.00 6.09 -12.05
N GLU A 227 6.58 5.67 -10.93
CA GLU A 227 6.25 4.43 -10.25
C GLU A 227 5.47 4.76 -8.96
N PRO A 228 4.19 4.37 -8.87
CA PRO A 228 3.42 4.59 -7.65
C PRO A 228 4.06 3.87 -6.45
N LEU A 229 4.07 4.52 -5.29
CA LEU A 229 4.52 3.89 -4.05
C LEU A 229 3.35 3.26 -3.31
N VAL A 230 3.60 2.11 -2.67
CA VAL A 230 2.64 1.47 -1.76
C VAL A 230 3.10 1.70 -0.33
N ASP A 231 2.49 2.67 0.34
CA ASP A 231 2.81 2.94 1.75
C ASP A 231 1.62 3.41 2.58
N THR A 232 1.81 3.42 3.90
CA THR A 232 0.80 3.91 4.84
C THR A 232 0.90 5.43 4.89
N VAL A 233 -0.22 6.09 4.65
CA VAL A 233 -0.38 7.54 4.69
C VAL A 233 -1.01 7.91 6.04
N ASP A 234 -0.45 8.90 6.73
CA ASP A 234 -1.05 9.42 7.95
C ASP A 234 -2.29 10.26 7.58
N GLN A 235 -3.41 10.07 8.29
CA GLN A 235 -4.63 10.83 8.06
C GLN A 235 -4.44 12.36 8.15
N ASN A 236 -3.44 12.83 8.89
CA ASN A 236 -3.12 14.24 9.05
C ASN A 236 -2.49 14.83 7.77
N GLN A 237 -1.90 14.00 6.92
CA GLN A 237 -1.37 14.40 5.62
C GLN A 237 -2.46 14.72 4.60
N ILE A 238 -3.70 14.26 4.82
CA ILE A 238 -4.82 14.54 3.91
C ILE A 238 -5.15 16.04 3.91
N VAL A 239 -5.04 16.67 2.75
CA VAL A 239 -5.34 18.09 2.55
C VAL A 239 -6.73 18.31 1.94
N THR A 240 -7.24 17.34 1.15
CA THR A 240 -8.52 17.50 0.44
C THR A 240 -9.61 16.58 0.97
N ASN A 241 -10.84 16.78 0.49
CA ASN A 241 -11.85 15.72 0.52
C ASN A 241 -11.38 14.49 -0.30
N CYS A 242 -12.20 13.44 -0.33
CA CYS A 242 -12.01 12.30 -1.22
C CYS A 242 -13.06 12.27 -2.33
N GLN A 243 -12.71 11.72 -3.49
CA GLN A 243 -13.59 11.52 -4.63
C GLN A 243 -13.68 10.03 -4.96
N LEU A 244 -14.90 9.50 -5.12
CA LEU A 244 -15.13 8.18 -5.70
C LEU A 244 -14.82 8.22 -7.20
N LEU A 245 -13.94 7.34 -7.66
CA LEU A 245 -13.55 7.21 -9.05
C LEU A 245 -14.36 6.14 -9.78
N LYS A 246 -14.47 4.95 -9.18
CA LYS A 246 -15.12 3.79 -9.79
C LYS A 246 -15.69 2.88 -8.71
N THR A 247 -16.92 2.44 -8.90
CA THR A 247 -17.49 1.29 -8.20
C THR A 247 -17.54 0.12 -9.16
N MET A 248 -17.02 -1.02 -8.71
CA MET A 248 -16.99 -2.30 -9.39
C MET A 248 -18.07 -3.19 -8.76
N ASP A 249 -19.14 -3.46 -9.52
CA ASP A 249 -20.19 -4.42 -9.15
C ASP A 249 -19.84 -5.77 -9.76
N ILE A 250 -19.21 -6.63 -8.96
CA ILE A 250 -18.58 -7.87 -9.43
C ILE A 250 -19.63 -8.85 -9.96
N SER A 251 -20.91 -8.71 -9.58
CA SER A 251 -22.00 -9.51 -10.12
C SER A 251 -22.43 -9.09 -11.54
N LYS A 252 -22.01 -7.90 -12.02
CA LYS A 252 -22.49 -7.33 -13.30
C LYS A 252 -21.40 -6.98 -14.29
N MET A 253 -20.16 -6.84 -13.84
CA MET A 253 -19.06 -6.43 -14.70
C MET A 253 -18.78 -7.44 -15.82
N ALA A 254 -18.49 -6.97 -17.02
CA ALA A 254 -17.92 -7.75 -18.10
C ALA A 254 -16.39 -7.66 -18.12
N PRO A 255 -15.69 -8.60 -18.78
CA PRO A 255 -14.26 -8.44 -19.06
C PRO A 255 -13.98 -7.09 -19.73
N GLY A 256 -13.04 -6.32 -19.16
CA GLY A 256 -12.68 -4.98 -19.64
C GLY A 256 -13.30 -3.81 -18.86
N ASP A 257 -14.38 -4.02 -18.09
CA ASP A 257 -15.02 -2.96 -17.29
C ASP A 257 -14.15 -2.37 -16.17
N ALA A 258 -13.06 -3.08 -15.84
CA ALA A 258 -12.01 -2.63 -14.93
C ALA A 258 -11.14 -1.50 -15.53
N SER A 259 -11.10 -1.36 -16.86
CA SER A 259 -10.48 -0.22 -17.52
C SER A 259 -11.46 0.96 -17.52
N PHE A 260 -11.05 2.13 -17.04
CA PHE A 260 -11.94 3.27 -16.97
C PHE A 260 -11.19 4.60 -17.09
N THR A 261 -11.93 5.66 -17.38
CA THR A 261 -11.50 7.05 -17.16
C THR A 261 -12.57 7.74 -16.33
N ALA A 262 -12.17 8.31 -15.20
CA ALA A 262 -13.08 9.00 -14.29
C ALA A 262 -12.61 10.45 -14.07
N PRO A 263 -13.50 11.44 -14.20
CA PRO A 263 -13.20 12.81 -13.76
C PRO A 263 -13.16 12.84 -12.23
N PHE A 264 -12.36 13.76 -11.67
CA PHE A 264 -12.36 14.03 -10.24
C PHE A 264 -12.31 15.53 -9.96
N LYS A 265 -12.80 15.89 -8.77
CA LYS A 265 -12.68 17.23 -8.18
C LYS A 265 -12.37 17.08 -6.70
N LEU A 266 -11.16 17.49 -6.32
CA LEU A 266 -10.71 17.48 -4.93
C LEU A 266 -10.69 18.91 -4.41
N VAL A 267 -11.39 19.16 -3.31
CA VAL A 267 -11.52 20.47 -2.64
C VAL A 267 -10.59 20.48 -1.44
N ALA A 268 -9.71 21.48 -1.37
CA ALA A 268 -8.82 21.66 -0.22
C ALA A 268 -9.61 22.03 1.04
N GLY A 269 -9.38 21.28 2.11
CA GLY A 269 -9.94 21.56 3.44
C GLY A 269 -9.04 22.43 4.31
N ARG A 270 -7.86 22.80 3.83
CA ARG A 270 -6.92 23.74 4.47
C ARG A 270 -5.94 24.33 3.46
N ASP A 271 -5.32 25.45 3.82
CA ASP A 271 -4.14 25.96 3.12
C ASP A 271 -2.96 25.00 3.33
N ASP A 272 -2.35 24.52 2.24
CA ASP A 272 -1.21 23.57 2.32
C ASP A 272 -0.48 23.41 0.97
N TYR A 273 0.50 22.49 0.96
CA TYR A 273 1.14 21.97 -0.24
C TYR A 273 0.62 20.57 -0.59
N ILE A 274 0.46 20.30 -1.88
CA ILE A 274 0.13 18.97 -2.42
C ILE A 274 1.34 18.41 -3.13
N HIS A 275 1.81 17.26 -2.64
CA HIS A 275 2.96 16.55 -3.18
C HIS A 275 2.54 15.30 -3.98
N ALA A 276 1.42 14.69 -3.60
CA ALA A 276 0.92 13.47 -4.21
C ALA A 276 -0.61 13.39 -4.18
N LEU A 277 -1.16 12.57 -5.09
CA LEU A 277 -2.50 12.02 -4.93
C LEU A 277 -2.42 10.63 -4.33
N VAL A 278 -3.41 10.26 -3.53
CA VAL A 278 -3.48 8.96 -2.86
C VAL A 278 -4.74 8.24 -3.29
N ALA A 279 -4.56 7.04 -3.80
CA ALA A 279 -5.65 6.13 -4.10
C ALA A 279 -5.76 5.03 -3.05
N TYR A 280 -6.99 4.72 -2.68
CA TYR A 280 -7.36 3.65 -1.75
C TYR A 280 -8.71 3.07 -2.15
N PHE A 281 -9.11 1.96 -1.55
CA PHE A 281 -10.36 1.30 -1.91
C PHE A 281 -11.13 0.78 -0.70
N ASP A 282 -12.44 0.67 -0.89
CA ASP A 282 -13.34 0.04 0.04
C ASP A 282 -13.89 -1.25 -0.57
N VAL A 283 -14.13 -2.25 0.27
CA VAL A 283 -14.70 -3.55 -0.10
C VAL A 283 -16.01 -3.73 0.65
N SER A 284 -17.06 -4.15 -0.05
CA SER A 284 -18.39 -4.35 0.51
C SER A 284 -18.95 -5.72 0.16
N PHE A 285 -19.68 -6.30 1.12
CA PHE A 285 -20.39 -7.56 1.03
C PHE A 285 -21.90 -7.28 1.17
N THR A 286 -22.55 -6.88 0.08
CA THR A 286 -23.93 -6.35 0.11
C THR A 286 -25.00 -7.43 0.19
N LYS A 287 -24.63 -8.70 -0.01
CA LYS A 287 -25.52 -9.86 0.17
C LYS A 287 -25.67 -10.32 1.63
N CYS A 288 -24.95 -9.69 2.56
CA CYS A 288 -25.07 -9.97 3.98
C CYS A 288 -26.36 -9.37 4.58
N HIS A 289 -26.82 -9.91 5.71
CA HIS A 289 -27.98 -9.36 6.44
C HIS A 289 -27.74 -7.93 6.94
N LYS A 290 -26.51 -7.63 7.35
CA LYS A 290 -26.03 -6.26 7.61
C LYS A 290 -24.98 -5.91 6.57
N LEU A 291 -24.90 -4.64 6.18
CA LEU A 291 -23.79 -4.19 5.33
C LEU A 291 -22.47 -4.45 6.05
N MET A 292 -21.60 -5.25 5.44
CA MET A 292 -20.28 -5.58 5.95
C MET A 292 -19.23 -5.19 4.92
N GLY A 293 -18.04 -4.84 5.38
CA GLY A 293 -16.97 -4.36 4.53
C GLY A 293 -15.80 -3.82 5.32
N PHE A 294 -14.77 -3.38 4.60
CA PHE A 294 -13.63 -2.68 5.17
C PHE A 294 -13.12 -1.63 4.18
N SER A 295 -12.36 -0.67 4.70
CA SER A 295 -11.74 0.40 3.92
C SER A 295 -10.23 0.32 4.08
N THR A 296 -9.50 0.59 3.00
CA THR A 296 -8.04 0.78 3.01
C THR A 296 -7.65 2.26 3.06
N GLY A 297 -8.61 3.16 3.30
CA GLY A 297 -8.34 4.60 3.36
C GLY A 297 -7.44 5.01 4.54
N PRO A 298 -6.72 6.14 4.45
CA PRO A 298 -5.79 6.58 5.50
C PRO A 298 -6.45 6.88 6.86
N ARG A 299 -7.77 7.11 6.88
CA ARG A 299 -8.57 7.30 8.11
C ARG A 299 -9.04 5.99 8.75
N SER A 300 -8.78 4.86 8.08
CA SER A 300 -9.17 3.52 8.52
C SER A 300 -7.98 2.82 9.16
N ARG A 301 -8.25 1.71 9.87
CA ARG A 301 -7.19 0.87 10.39
C ARG A 301 -6.34 0.31 9.24
N ALA A 302 -5.02 0.41 9.36
CA ALA A 302 -4.09 -0.06 8.35
C ALA A 302 -4.32 -1.53 7.98
N THR A 303 -4.25 -1.80 6.68
CA THR A 303 -4.28 -3.12 6.05
C THR A 303 -2.95 -3.36 5.35
N HIS A 304 -2.69 -4.59 4.91
CA HIS A 304 -1.46 -4.89 4.17
C HIS A 304 -1.39 -4.19 2.80
N TRP A 305 -2.54 -3.83 2.22
CA TRP A 305 -2.60 -3.05 0.98
C TRP A 305 -2.08 -1.62 1.15
N LYS A 306 -2.12 -1.10 2.38
CA LYS A 306 -1.81 0.30 2.68
C LYS A 306 -2.57 1.23 1.72
N GLN A 307 -1.92 2.25 1.16
CA GLN A 307 -2.45 3.10 0.10
C GLN A 307 -1.46 3.22 -1.06
N THR A 308 -1.94 3.67 -2.21
CA THR A 308 -1.11 3.91 -3.40
C THR A 308 -0.88 5.40 -3.59
N VAL A 309 0.38 5.84 -3.49
CA VAL A 309 0.81 7.23 -3.57
C VAL A 309 1.33 7.53 -4.98
N LEU A 310 0.71 8.51 -5.63
CA LEU A 310 1.01 9.02 -6.96
C LEU A 310 1.67 10.39 -6.83
N TYR A 311 3.00 10.43 -6.71
CA TYR A 311 3.75 11.68 -6.59
C TYR A 311 3.63 12.54 -7.85
N LEU A 312 3.31 13.82 -7.65
CA LEU A 312 3.22 14.78 -8.74
C LEU A 312 4.62 15.30 -9.14
N GLU A 313 4.81 15.61 -10.42
CA GLU A 313 6.02 16.29 -10.90
C GLU A 313 6.22 17.65 -10.22
N ASP A 314 5.15 18.44 -10.09
CA ASP A 314 5.15 19.75 -9.48
C ASP A 314 4.48 19.70 -8.08
N VAL A 315 5.01 20.50 -7.14
CA VAL A 315 4.37 20.72 -5.84
C VAL A 315 3.31 21.80 -5.98
N LEU A 316 2.07 21.52 -5.57
CA LEU A 316 0.97 22.47 -5.70
C LEU A 316 0.78 23.24 -4.41
N THR A 317 0.91 24.56 -4.44
CA THR A 317 0.44 25.42 -3.35
C THR A 317 -1.05 25.66 -3.52
N ILE A 318 -1.85 25.18 -2.56
CA ILE A 318 -3.31 25.25 -2.61
C ILE A 318 -3.84 25.94 -1.35
N CYS A 319 -4.88 26.76 -1.53
CA CYS A 319 -5.57 27.38 -0.40
C CYS A 319 -6.90 26.65 -0.11
N GLU A 320 -7.39 26.74 1.12
CA GLU A 320 -8.69 26.22 1.54
C GLU A 320 -9.80 26.68 0.59
N GLY A 321 -10.66 25.73 0.22
CA GLY A 321 -11.76 25.93 -0.72
C GLY A 321 -11.37 25.89 -2.20
N GLU A 322 -10.07 25.97 -2.54
CA GLU A 322 -9.59 25.78 -3.91
C GLU A 322 -9.67 24.31 -4.33
N THR A 323 -9.64 24.07 -5.64
CA THR A 323 -9.95 22.75 -6.18
C THR A 323 -8.95 22.28 -7.21
N ILE A 324 -8.49 21.03 -7.05
CA ILE A 324 -7.79 20.28 -8.09
C ILE A 324 -8.86 19.56 -8.90
N VAL A 325 -8.88 19.79 -10.22
CA VAL A 325 -9.79 19.12 -11.15
C VAL A 325 -8.99 18.32 -12.16
N GLY A 326 -9.55 17.20 -12.62
CA GLY A 326 -8.79 16.33 -13.50
C GLY A 326 -9.54 15.08 -13.92
N SER A 327 -8.79 14.15 -14.48
CA SER A 327 -9.26 12.81 -14.80
C SER A 327 -8.17 11.78 -14.55
N LEU A 328 -8.55 10.62 -14.02
CA LEU A 328 -7.69 9.45 -13.89
C LEU A 328 -8.16 8.38 -14.88
N ALA A 329 -7.27 7.96 -15.78
CA ALA A 329 -7.49 6.80 -16.63
C ALA A 329 -6.65 5.63 -16.14
N VAL A 330 -7.25 4.44 -16.08
CA VAL A 330 -6.64 3.22 -15.58
C VAL A 330 -6.91 2.09 -16.57
N ALA A 331 -5.89 1.33 -16.94
CA ALA A 331 -6.03 0.15 -17.78
C ALA A 331 -4.90 -0.86 -17.50
N PRO A 332 -5.11 -2.16 -17.74
CA PRO A 332 -4.02 -3.14 -17.77
C PRO A 332 -2.97 -2.77 -18.83
N ASN A 333 -1.69 -3.00 -18.52
CA ASN A 333 -0.64 -2.77 -19.52
C ASN A 333 -0.76 -3.74 -20.70
N LYS A 334 -0.53 -3.24 -21.91
CA LYS A 334 -0.65 -4.03 -23.15
C LYS A 334 0.35 -5.20 -23.26
N LYS A 335 1.53 -5.09 -22.63
CA LYS A 335 2.58 -6.12 -22.69
C LYS A 335 2.47 -7.12 -21.54
N ASN A 336 2.24 -6.62 -20.33
CA ASN A 336 2.02 -7.45 -19.16
C ASN A 336 0.68 -7.08 -18.50
N PRO A 337 -0.39 -7.87 -18.71
CA PRO A 337 -1.70 -7.57 -18.15
C PRO A 337 -1.77 -7.55 -16.61
N ARG A 338 -0.71 -7.95 -15.89
CA ARG A 338 -0.60 -7.81 -14.43
C ARG A 338 -0.13 -6.41 -13.98
N ASP A 339 0.57 -5.69 -14.85
CA ASP A 339 0.93 -4.29 -14.63
C ASP A 339 -0.29 -3.39 -14.89
N VAL A 340 -0.31 -2.23 -14.23
CA VAL A 340 -1.37 -1.22 -14.42
C VAL A 340 -0.77 0.07 -14.98
N ASP A 341 -1.31 0.53 -16.10
CA ASP A 341 -1.01 1.84 -16.67
C ASP A 341 -2.02 2.86 -16.14
N ILE A 342 -1.50 3.97 -15.59
CA ILE A 342 -2.31 5.05 -15.01
C ILE A 342 -1.96 6.36 -15.70
N ILE A 343 -2.96 7.08 -16.19
CA ILE A 343 -2.80 8.41 -16.79
C ILE A 343 -3.56 9.41 -15.92
N LEU A 344 -2.83 10.33 -15.29
CA LEU A 344 -3.37 11.39 -14.47
C LEU A 344 -3.32 12.71 -15.24
N LYS A 345 -4.49 13.29 -15.51
CA LYS A 345 -4.60 14.69 -15.93
C LYS A 345 -5.08 15.50 -14.75
N TYR A 346 -4.40 16.57 -14.41
CA TYR A 346 -4.79 17.43 -13.30
C TYR A 346 -4.50 18.90 -13.61
N SER A 347 -5.35 19.77 -13.07
CA SER A 347 -5.14 21.21 -13.10
C SER A 347 -5.60 21.86 -11.79
N LEU A 348 -4.91 22.94 -11.44
CA LEU A 348 -5.24 23.83 -10.34
C LEU A 348 -5.08 25.25 -10.89
N SER A 349 -6.10 26.08 -10.74
CA SER A 349 -6.04 27.52 -11.01
C SER A 349 -6.42 28.24 -9.73
N GLY A 350 -5.49 28.23 -8.77
CA GLY A 350 -5.62 28.81 -7.44
C GLY A 350 -5.02 30.21 -7.35
N ARG A 351 -5.13 30.82 -6.17
CA ARG A 351 -4.57 32.16 -5.88
C ARG A 351 -3.05 32.18 -5.89
N ARG A 352 -2.42 31.05 -5.54
CA ARG A 352 -0.96 30.92 -5.34
C ARG A 352 -0.27 30.06 -6.39
N SER A 353 -1.03 29.26 -7.15
CA SER A 353 -0.49 28.35 -8.16
C SER A 353 -1.47 28.15 -9.29
N THR A 354 -0.97 28.21 -10.53
CA THR A 354 -1.71 27.85 -11.74
C THR A 354 -0.92 26.78 -12.48
N ILE A 355 -1.47 25.58 -12.56
CA ILE A 355 -0.83 24.42 -13.18
C ILE A 355 -1.81 23.59 -13.98
N SER A 356 -1.30 22.95 -15.03
CA SER A 356 -1.98 21.92 -15.80
C SER A 356 -0.96 20.92 -16.30
N ARG A 357 -1.19 19.64 -16.04
CA ARG A 357 -0.25 18.56 -16.33
C ARG A 357 -0.97 17.28 -16.76
N VAL A 358 -0.23 16.47 -17.50
CA VAL A 358 -0.56 15.07 -17.78
C VAL A 358 0.65 14.24 -17.35
N GLN A 359 0.46 13.35 -16.40
CA GLN A 359 1.50 12.47 -15.89
C GLN A 359 1.11 11.01 -16.11
N PHE A 360 2.10 10.20 -16.47
CA PHE A 360 1.94 8.79 -16.75
C PHE A 360 2.63 8.01 -15.64
N TYR A 361 1.92 7.04 -15.08
CA TYR A 361 2.47 6.12 -14.10
C TYR A 361 2.33 4.69 -14.58
N LYS A 362 3.26 3.85 -14.12
CA LYS A 362 3.23 2.42 -14.36
C LYS A 362 3.45 1.69 -13.05
N MET A 363 2.48 0.87 -12.65
CA MET A 363 2.60 -0.04 -11.53
C MET A 363 3.03 -1.41 -12.05
N ARG A 364 4.18 -1.91 -11.60
CA ARG A 364 4.87 -3.10 -12.13
C ARG A 364 5.41 -3.99 -11.03
#